data_AF-A0A0G2FHJ7-F1
#
_entry.id   AF-A0A0G2FHJ7-F1
#
_cell.length_a   1.000
_cell.length_b   1.000
_cell.length_c   1.000
_cell.angle_alpha   90.00
_cell.angle_beta   90.00
_cell.angle_gamma   90.00
#
_symmetry.space_group_name_H-M   'P 1'
#
loop_
_entity.id
_entity.type
_entity.pdbx_description
1 polymer ?
#
loop_
_entity_poly.entity_id
_entity_poly.type
_entity_poly.pdbx_seq_one_letter_code
_entity_poly.pdbx_strand_id
1 'polypeptide(L)'
;MAQNRFLCPFEILQSGSQPSEVYTVALSELQDLESEPLCHRIAARLLVGNCQLLDGKNDATVLTDSGRQIRDFVDSYAASMAICDLERGRFTIPSVCGKFREPTLGQLSLDGQARLHVTSREIDHCLSGLAAENSAWSTWVSYRHKALRFCEAARADQEKAQNILLYQRLIKVMAKLTHGVEIEIQKHMENLELRVQRTGAIIEELEPDIDRLREKLARVDSYISQDLDNTLKKSSESISSGLDDAANLRQIIAVMMQTVLDGTSHVSFAQERSMEVFHKGSNDLDKWAAVVATASASAMSLNSQIVSESKFNEFKYI
;
A
#
# COMPACT_ATOMS: atom_id res chain seq x y z
N MET A 1 0.16 -27.34 -7.48
CA MET A 1 0.15 -26.42 -6.32
C MET A 1 1.50 -26.53 -5.63
N ALA A 2 2.42 -25.59 -5.92
CA ALA A 2 3.72 -25.53 -5.25
C ALA A 2 3.54 -24.78 -3.93
N GLN A 3 3.63 -25.49 -2.80
CA GLN A 3 3.67 -24.87 -1.48
C GLN A 3 5.04 -24.22 -1.30
N ASN A 4 5.11 -22.91 -1.52
CA ASN A 4 6.20 -22.07 -1.05
C ASN A 4 6.12 -22.04 0.49
N ARG A 5 6.86 -22.92 1.15
CA ARG A 5 7.11 -22.80 2.60
C ARG A 5 8.08 -21.64 2.80
N PHE A 6 7.55 -20.51 3.27
CA PHE A 6 8.37 -19.49 3.90
C PHE A 6 8.96 -20.11 5.17
N LEU A 7 10.20 -20.61 5.08
CA LEU A 7 10.94 -21.04 6.26
C LEU A 7 11.14 -19.84 7.19
N CYS A 8 10.81 -20.02 8.46
CA CYS A 8 11.09 -19.02 9.47
C CYS A 8 12.61 -18.84 9.61
N PRO A 9 13.11 -17.62 9.85
CA PRO A 9 14.53 -17.39 10.11
C PRO A 9 15.11 -18.29 11.22
N PHE A 10 14.27 -18.75 12.15
CA PHE A 10 14.64 -19.65 13.24
C PHE A 10 14.98 -21.09 12.80
N GLU A 11 14.39 -21.59 11.71
CA GLU A 11 14.70 -22.93 11.18
C GLU A 11 16.03 -22.94 10.42
N ILE A 12 16.41 -21.81 9.82
CA ILE A 12 17.73 -21.59 9.23
C ILE A 12 18.81 -21.56 10.33
N LEU A 13 18.48 -21.05 11.52
CA LEU A 13 19.40 -21.02 12.68
C LEU A 13 19.71 -22.41 13.26
N GLN A 14 18.80 -23.39 13.09
CA GLN A 14 18.99 -24.75 13.59
C GLN A 14 19.69 -25.68 12.58
N SER A 15 19.82 -25.27 11.31
CA SER A 15 20.56 -26.05 10.30
C SER A 15 22.07 -25.84 10.36
N GLY A 16 22.57 -25.06 11.34
CA GLY A 16 23.99 -24.95 11.63
C GLY A 16 24.50 -26.29 12.12
N SER A 17 25.19 -27.01 11.23
CA SER A 17 25.82 -28.31 11.42
C SER A 17 26.36 -28.47 12.84
N GLN A 18 25.97 -29.54 13.53
CA GLN A 18 26.67 -29.95 14.75
C GLN A 18 28.18 -29.91 14.48
N PRO A 19 28.97 -29.23 15.33
CA PRO A 19 30.41 -29.21 15.15
C PRO A 19 30.91 -30.65 15.14
N SER A 20 31.73 -31.00 14.14
CA SER A 20 32.34 -32.33 14.09
C SER A 20 33.15 -32.58 15.36
N GLU A 21 33.24 -33.82 15.79
CA GLU A 21 34.05 -34.21 16.96
C GLU A 21 35.51 -33.71 16.85
N VAL A 22 36.06 -33.68 15.63
CA VAL A 22 37.38 -33.13 15.32
C VAL A 22 37.47 -31.62 15.63
N TYR A 23 36.42 -30.85 15.33
CA TYR A 23 36.34 -29.43 15.64
C TYR A 23 36.28 -29.18 17.15
N THR A 24 35.47 -29.96 17.89
CA THR A 24 35.33 -29.77 19.33
C THR A 24 36.63 -30.09 20.06
N VAL A 25 37.36 -31.13 19.63
CA VAL A 25 38.68 -31.47 20.17
C VAL A 25 39.71 -30.38 19.84
N ALA A 26 39.74 -29.88 18.61
CA ALA A 26 40.66 -28.82 18.23
C ALA A 26 40.41 -27.51 19.00
N LEU A 27 39.15 -27.19 19.28
CA LEU A 27 38.77 -26.01 20.06
C LEU A 27 39.18 -26.16 21.54
N SER A 28 38.98 -27.34 22.14
CA SER A 28 39.45 -27.57 23.52
C SER A 28 40.97 -27.52 23.62
N GLU A 29 41.69 -28.13 22.67
CA GLU A 29 43.16 -28.07 22.63
C GLU A 29 43.67 -26.61 22.45
N LEU A 30 42.96 -25.78 21.68
CA LEU A 30 43.27 -24.34 21.56
C LEU A 30 43.00 -23.57 22.87
N GLN A 31 41.94 -23.91 23.60
CA GLN A 31 41.65 -23.33 24.91
C GLN A 31 42.70 -23.71 25.96
N ASP A 32 43.19 -24.95 25.93
CA ASP A 32 44.26 -25.41 26.82
C ASP A 32 45.53 -24.56 26.63
N LEU A 33 45.84 -24.13 25.41
CA LEU A 33 46.98 -23.25 25.12
C LEU A 33 46.88 -21.88 25.80
N GLU A 34 45.68 -21.42 26.19
CA GLU A 34 45.54 -20.17 26.95
C GLU A 34 46.14 -20.28 28.36
N SER A 35 46.18 -21.49 28.90
CA SER A 35 46.76 -21.79 30.22
C SER A 35 48.26 -22.11 30.18
N GLU A 36 48.83 -22.29 28.99
CA GLU A 36 50.25 -22.59 28.81
C GLU A 36 51.15 -21.35 29.04
N PRO A 37 52.47 -21.55 29.21
CA PRO A 37 53.44 -20.47 29.33
C PRO A 37 53.41 -19.48 28.15
N LEU A 38 53.97 -18.29 28.38
CA LEU A 38 53.93 -17.16 27.45
C LEU A 38 54.34 -17.52 26.01
N CYS A 39 55.39 -18.34 25.84
CA CYS A 39 55.87 -18.76 24.52
C CYS A 39 54.78 -19.47 23.71
N HIS A 40 54.13 -20.49 24.29
CA HIS A 40 53.04 -21.24 23.65
C HIS A 40 51.87 -20.36 23.29
N ARG A 41 51.48 -19.45 24.21
CA ARG A 41 50.40 -18.48 23.98
C ARG A 41 50.71 -17.54 22.80
N ILE A 42 51.94 -17.03 22.71
CA ILE A 42 52.36 -16.17 21.60
C ILE A 42 52.36 -16.96 20.29
N ALA A 43 52.92 -18.18 20.28
CA ALA A 43 52.95 -19.04 19.09
C ALA A 43 51.54 -19.41 18.61
N ALA A 44 50.63 -19.77 19.53
CA ALA A 44 49.23 -20.04 19.24
C ALA A 44 48.51 -18.80 18.67
N ARG A 45 48.72 -17.62 19.28
CA ARG A 45 48.18 -16.35 18.79
C ARG A 45 48.65 -16.04 17.37
N LEU A 46 49.93 -16.28 17.08
CA LEU A 46 50.50 -16.09 15.74
C LEU A 46 49.93 -17.08 14.73
N LEU A 47 49.71 -18.34 15.10
CA LEU A 47 49.03 -19.32 14.25
C LEU A 47 47.62 -18.85 13.90
N VAL A 48 46.77 -18.67 14.92
CA VAL A 48 45.35 -18.32 14.76
C VAL A 48 45.18 -17.04 13.96
N GLY A 49 46.00 -16.03 14.22
CA GLY A 49 45.99 -14.76 13.50
C GLY A 49 46.41 -14.86 12.03
N ASN A 50 47.12 -15.91 11.63
CA ASN A 50 47.64 -16.10 10.27
C ASN A 50 46.99 -17.30 9.53
N CYS A 51 45.95 -17.91 10.08
CA CYS A 51 45.26 -19.07 9.47
C CYS A 51 44.64 -18.79 8.09
N GLN A 52 44.57 -17.52 7.66
CA GLN A 52 44.24 -17.12 6.29
C GLN A 52 45.27 -17.63 5.26
N LEU A 53 46.51 -17.92 5.66
CA LEU A 53 47.51 -18.58 4.80
C LEU A 53 47.09 -20.01 4.39
N LEU A 54 46.10 -20.58 5.07
CA LEU A 54 45.54 -21.90 4.81
C LEU A 54 44.15 -21.86 4.13
N ASP A 55 43.71 -20.70 3.65
CA ASP A 55 42.34 -20.56 3.16
C ASP A 55 42.06 -21.40 1.91
N GLY A 56 40.98 -22.19 1.95
CA GLY A 56 40.58 -23.12 0.89
C GLY A 56 41.46 -24.36 0.69
N LYS A 57 42.32 -24.73 1.65
CA LYS A 57 43.31 -25.82 1.49
C LYS A 57 43.24 -26.88 2.59
N ASN A 58 43.51 -28.13 2.23
CA ASN A 58 43.46 -29.33 3.08
C ASN A 58 44.79 -30.13 3.04
N ASP A 59 44.93 -31.15 3.88
CA ASP A 59 46.14 -32.01 4.00
C ASP A 59 46.68 -32.49 2.64
N ALA A 60 45.80 -32.81 1.68
CA ALA A 60 46.20 -33.27 0.36
C ALA A 60 46.87 -32.16 -0.48
N THR A 61 46.43 -30.91 -0.34
CA THR A 61 47.02 -29.76 -1.06
C THR A 61 48.37 -29.31 -0.49
N VAL A 62 48.66 -29.61 0.79
CA VAL A 62 49.95 -29.32 1.44
C VAL A 62 51.11 -30.08 0.79
N LEU A 63 50.83 -31.23 0.15
CA LEU A 63 51.83 -32.12 -0.43
C LEU A 63 52.23 -31.78 -1.88
N THR A 64 51.63 -30.75 -2.50
CA THR A 64 51.94 -30.30 -3.87
C THR A 64 52.78 -29.01 -3.87
N ASP A 65 53.51 -28.69 -4.96
CA ASP A 65 54.46 -27.56 -5.01
C ASP A 65 53.78 -26.18 -4.82
N SER A 66 52.47 -26.08 -5.13
CA SER A 66 51.57 -24.95 -4.76
C SER A 66 51.32 -24.82 -3.25
N GLY A 67 51.86 -25.75 -2.45
CA GLY A 67 51.73 -25.91 -1.01
C GLY A 67 52.99 -25.57 -0.23
N ARG A 68 54.08 -25.11 -0.86
CA ARG A 68 55.29 -24.71 -0.10
C ARG A 68 54.99 -23.64 0.94
N GLN A 69 54.19 -22.62 0.60
CA GLN A 69 53.81 -21.57 1.56
C GLN A 69 52.97 -22.12 2.74
N ILE A 70 52.10 -23.09 2.48
CA ILE A 70 51.30 -23.76 3.52
C ILE A 70 52.20 -24.58 4.43
N ARG A 71 53.08 -25.38 3.82
CA ARG A 71 54.03 -26.21 4.54
C ARG A 71 54.94 -25.34 5.41
N ASP A 72 55.49 -24.27 4.85
CA ASP A 72 56.34 -23.32 5.57
C ASP A 72 55.56 -22.66 6.72
N PHE A 73 54.28 -22.31 6.53
CA PHE A 73 53.43 -21.82 7.61
C PHE A 73 53.26 -22.86 8.73
N VAL A 74 52.82 -24.07 8.40
CA VAL A 74 52.62 -25.16 9.35
C VAL A 74 53.92 -25.51 10.08
N ASP A 75 55.03 -25.60 9.34
CA ASP A 75 56.35 -25.96 9.85
C ASP A 75 56.91 -24.86 10.74
N SER A 76 56.68 -23.59 10.42
CA SER A 76 57.10 -22.46 11.25
C SER A 76 56.37 -22.43 12.61
N TYR A 77 55.07 -22.74 12.61
CA TYR A 77 54.30 -22.84 13.84
C TYR A 77 54.74 -24.04 14.66
N ALA A 78 54.84 -25.22 14.04
CA ALA A 78 55.26 -26.43 14.71
C ALA A 78 56.68 -26.29 15.29
N ALA A 79 57.58 -25.61 14.58
CA ALA A 79 58.91 -25.29 15.08
C ALA A 79 58.83 -24.35 16.28
N SER A 80 58.01 -23.30 16.22
CA SER A 80 57.81 -22.37 17.35
C SER A 80 57.31 -23.11 18.59
N MET A 81 56.32 -24.00 18.46
CA MET A 81 55.78 -24.78 19.58
C MET A 81 56.80 -25.76 20.16
N ALA A 82 57.54 -26.48 19.29
CA ALA A 82 58.61 -27.37 19.75
C ALA A 82 59.71 -26.60 20.48
N ILE A 83 60.09 -25.42 19.97
CA ILE A 83 61.04 -24.53 20.65
C ILE A 83 60.51 -24.06 22.00
N CYS A 84 59.22 -23.72 22.12
CA CYS A 84 58.62 -23.37 23.41
C CYS A 84 58.72 -24.51 24.44
N ASP A 85 58.55 -25.77 24.01
CA ASP A 85 58.75 -26.93 24.89
C ASP A 85 60.22 -27.11 25.29
N LEU A 86 61.17 -26.87 24.37
CA LEU A 86 62.60 -26.86 24.71
C LEU A 86 62.96 -25.74 25.69
N GLU A 87 62.41 -24.54 25.52
CA GLU A 87 62.60 -23.40 26.44
C GLU A 87 62.07 -23.73 27.84
N ARG A 88 60.87 -24.31 27.91
CA ARG A 88 60.26 -24.75 29.18
C ARG A 88 61.09 -25.83 29.86
N GLY A 89 61.58 -26.81 29.08
CA GLY A 89 62.41 -27.91 29.56
C GLY A 89 63.87 -27.54 29.84
N ARG A 90 64.28 -26.30 29.54
CA ARG A 90 65.69 -25.83 29.60
C ARG A 90 66.65 -26.69 28.79
N PHE A 91 66.18 -27.20 27.66
CA PHE A 91 67.01 -27.93 26.70
C PHE A 91 67.83 -26.97 25.83
N THR A 92 68.86 -27.49 25.17
CA THR A 92 69.71 -26.70 24.29
C THR A 92 68.96 -26.42 22.98
N ILE A 93 68.76 -25.15 22.67
CA ILE A 93 68.10 -24.75 21.42
C ILE A 93 69.17 -24.46 20.36
N PRO A 94 69.09 -25.07 19.16
CA PRO A 94 69.99 -24.74 18.06
C PRO A 94 69.96 -23.24 17.74
N SER A 95 71.12 -22.61 17.58
CA SER A 95 71.22 -21.16 17.30
C SER A 95 70.50 -20.76 16.01
N VAL A 96 70.45 -21.67 15.04
CA VAL A 96 69.68 -21.54 13.79
C VAL A 96 68.18 -21.36 14.00
N CYS A 97 67.64 -21.79 15.15
CA CYS A 97 66.24 -21.64 15.53
C CYS A 97 65.92 -20.34 16.29
N GLY A 98 66.86 -19.38 16.39
CA GLY A 98 66.68 -18.16 17.19
C GLY A 98 65.44 -17.33 16.83
N LYS A 99 64.99 -17.37 15.57
CA LYS A 99 63.79 -16.66 15.10
C LYS A 99 62.46 -17.28 15.54
N PHE A 100 62.49 -18.49 16.09
CA PHE A 100 61.32 -19.22 16.58
C PHE A 100 61.15 -19.15 18.10
N ARG A 101 62.03 -18.40 18.78
CA ARG A 101 62.06 -18.26 20.24
C ARG A 101 61.13 -17.14 20.72
N GLU A 102 60.66 -17.26 21.96
CA GLU A 102 59.72 -16.31 22.59
C GLU A 102 60.09 -14.83 22.38
N PRO A 103 61.35 -14.37 22.60
CA PRO A 103 61.67 -12.95 22.50
C PRO A 103 61.51 -12.38 21.09
N THR A 104 61.72 -13.22 20.07
CA THR A 104 61.52 -12.83 18.67
C THR A 104 60.03 -12.85 18.33
N LEU A 105 59.32 -13.90 18.76
CA LEU A 105 57.89 -14.05 18.48
C LEU A 105 57.05 -12.96 19.16
N GLY A 106 57.41 -12.54 20.37
CA GLY A 106 56.70 -11.50 21.12
C GLY A 106 56.75 -10.12 20.48
N GLN A 107 57.74 -9.85 19.62
CA GLN A 107 57.89 -8.59 18.89
C GLN A 107 57.04 -8.55 17.60
N LEU A 108 56.49 -9.68 17.18
CA LEU A 108 55.69 -9.76 15.97
C LEU A 108 54.29 -9.17 16.22
N SER A 109 53.93 -8.22 15.36
CA SER A 109 52.60 -7.61 15.36
C SER A 109 51.68 -8.38 14.39
N LEU A 110 50.42 -8.54 14.79
CA LEU A 110 49.35 -8.98 13.89
C LEU A 110 48.76 -7.73 13.24
N ASP A 111 49.30 -7.33 12.09
CA ASP A 111 48.89 -6.16 11.31
C ASP A 111 47.68 -6.44 10.40
N GLY A 112 47.04 -7.61 10.58
CA GLY A 112 45.90 -8.05 9.78
C GLY A 112 46.26 -8.58 8.40
N GLN A 113 47.54 -8.53 8.00
CA GLN A 113 48.04 -9.20 6.81
C GLN A 113 48.73 -10.51 7.21
N ALA A 114 48.20 -11.62 6.70
CA ALA A 114 48.77 -12.91 7.02
C ALA A 114 50.15 -13.06 6.35
N ARG A 115 51.22 -13.10 7.15
CA ARG A 115 52.61 -13.16 6.66
C ARG A 115 53.51 -13.97 7.55
N LEU A 116 54.44 -14.68 6.93
CA LEU A 116 55.48 -15.43 7.61
C LEU A 116 56.62 -14.49 8.00
N HIS A 117 57.10 -14.56 9.25
CA HIS A 117 58.25 -13.77 9.71
C HIS A 117 59.60 -14.40 9.37
N VAL A 118 59.59 -15.65 8.89
CA VAL A 118 60.75 -16.44 8.51
C VAL A 118 60.68 -16.84 7.04
N THR A 119 61.84 -17.06 6.43
CA THR A 119 61.96 -17.59 5.07
C THR A 119 61.98 -19.13 5.09
N SER A 120 61.65 -19.77 3.97
CA SER A 120 61.72 -21.24 3.84
C SER A 120 63.08 -21.81 4.25
N ARG A 121 64.17 -21.13 3.88
CA ARG A 121 65.53 -21.55 4.22
C ARG A 121 65.80 -21.54 5.73
N GLU A 122 65.25 -20.55 6.44
CA GLU A 122 65.39 -20.44 7.89
C GLU A 122 64.60 -21.53 8.61
N ILE A 123 63.42 -21.88 8.07
CA ILE A 123 62.63 -23.02 8.53
C ILE A 123 63.43 -24.31 8.33
N ASP A 124 63.90 -24.59 7.11
CA ASP A 124 64.66 -25.80 6.78
C ASP A 124 65.91 -25.96 7.67
N HIS A 125 66.65 -24.88 7.92
CA HIS A 125 67.80 -24.90 8.84
C HIS A 125 67.40 -25.19 10.29
N CYS A 126 66.31 -24.58 10.78
CA CYS A 126 65.84 -24.87 12.14
C CYS A 126 65.36 -26.32 12.27
N LEU A 127 64.59 -26.82 11.31
CA LEU A 127 64.15 -28.21 11.29
C LEU A 127 65.32 -29.20 11.26
N SER A 128 66.38 -28.89 10.50
CA SER A 128 67.61 -29.68 10.50
C SER A 128 68.28 -29.69 11.88
N GLY A 129 68.23 -28.57 12.61
CA GLY A 129 68.70 -28.49 13.98
C GLY A 129 67.85 -29.30 14.96
N LEU A 130 66.51 -29.24 14.84
CA LEU A 130 65.59 -30.03 15.67
C LEU A 130 65.72 -31.53 15.39
N ALA A 131 65.99 -31.93 14.14
CA ALA A 131 66.18 -33.33 13.77
C ALA A 131 67.43 -33.97 14.40
N ALA A 132 68.40 -33.16 14.82
CA ALA A 132 69.57 -33.66 15.54
C ALA A 132 69.23 -34.13 16.97
N GLU A 133 68.08 -33.72 17.52
CA GLU A 133 67.61 -34.07 18.86
C GLU A 133 66.24 -34.79 18.77
N ASN A 134 66.21 -36.11 18.99
CA ASN A 134 65.02 -36.96 18.75
C ASN A 134 63.74 -36.49 19.48
N SER A 135 63.87 -35.94 20.69
CA SER A 135 62.74 -35.43 21.50
C SER A 135 62.12 -34.16 20.91
N ALA A 136 62.94 -33.28 20.34
CA ALA A 136 62.51 -32.05 19.69
C ALA A 136 61.79 -32.37 18.37
N TRP A 137 62.32 -33.32 17.61
CA TRP A 137 61.72 -33.79 16.36
C TRP A 137 60.32 -34.39 16.54
N SER A 138 60.13 -35.29 17.51
CA SER A 138 58.80 -35.89 17.76
C SER A 138 57.76 -34.85 18.17
N THR A 139 58.18 -33.86 18.93
CA THR A 139 57.33 -32.75 19.40
C THR A 139 56.89 -31.89 18.21
N TRP A 140 57.82 -31.54 17.32
CA TRP A 140 57.52 -30.84 16.08
C TRP A 140 56.50 -31.59 15.21
N VAL A 141 56.67 -32.91 15.00
CA VAL A 141 55.72 -33.72 14.22
C VAL A 141 54.32 -33.64 14.82
N SER A 142 54.20 -33.72 16.16
CA SER A 142 52.91 -33.62 16.85
C SER A 142 52.21 -32.28 16.57
N TYR A 143 52.93 -31.16 16.71
CA TYR A 143 52.36 -29.83 16.46
C TYR A 143 52.04 -29.57 14.98
N ARG A 144 52.78 -30.17 14.05
CA ARG A 144 52.50 -30.09 12.61
C ARG A 144 51.08 -30.56 12.29
N HIS A 145 50.65 -31.68 12.86
CA HIS A 145 49.28 -32.20 12.68
C HIS A 145 48.21 -31.41 13.44
N LYS A 146 48.59 -30.70 14.51
CA LYS A 146 47.68 -29.83 15.26
C LYS A 146 47.40 -28.51 14.55
N ALA A 147 48.40 -27.95 13.87
CA ALA A 147 48.32 -26.65 13.21
C ALA A 147 47.13 -26.52 12.25
N LEU A 148 46.94 -27.54 11.39
CA LEU A 148 45.87 -27.56 10.39
C LEU A 148 44.50 -27.63 11.06
N ARG A 149 44.31 -28.55 12.01
CA ARG A 149 43.06 -28.69 12.78
C ARG A 149 42.73 -27.42 13.57
N PHE A 150 43.73 -26.78 14.16
CA PHE A 150 43.56 -25.51 14.88
C PHE A 150 43.11 -24.39 13.96
N CYS A 151 43.67 -24.29 12.76
CA CYS A 151 43.23 -23.28 11.81
C CYS A 151 41.84 -23.54 11.23
N GLU A 152 41.46 -24.80 11.01
CA GLU A 152 40.09 -25.14 10.65
C GLU A 152 39.11 -24.76 11.76
N ALA A 153 39.44 -25.06 13.02
CA ALA A 153 38.61 -24.70 14.17
C ALA A 153 38.51 -23.19 14.36
N ALA A 154 39.63 -22.48 14.30
CA ALA A 154 39.67 -21.02 14.42
C ALA A 154 38.86 -20.33 13.30
N ARG A 155 38.95 -20.82 12.06
CA ARG A 155 38.17 -20.27 10.93
C ARG A 155 36.67 -20.46 11.15
N ALA A 156 36.24 -21.67 11.47
CA ALA A 156 34.83 -21.95 11.71
C ALA A 156 34.28 -21.20 12.93
N ASP A 157 35.10 -20.88 13.93
CA ASP A 157 34.72 -20.00 15.02
C ASP A 157 34.62 -18.52 14.59
N GLN A 158 35.58 -18.03 13.82
CA GLN A 158 35.58 -16.66 13.28
C GLN A 158 34.37 -16.39 12.37
N GLU A 159 33.99 -17.35 11.52
CA GLU A 159 32.79 -17.27 10.68
C GLU A 159 31.50 -17.17 11.52
N LYS A 160 31.40 -17.96 12.60
CA LYS A 160 30.25 -17.86 13.53
C LYS A 160 30.19 -16.48 14.17
N ALA A 161 31.30 -15.94 14.65
CA ALA A 161 31.36 -14.62 15.25
C ALA A 161 30.91 -13.51 14.27
N GLN A 162 31.35 -13.57 13.01
CA GLN A 162 30.92 -12.64 11.97
C GLN A 162 29.42 -12.75 11.67
N ASN A 163 28.90 -13.97 11.60
CA ASN A 163 27.47 -14.22 11.40
C ASN A 163 26.64 -13.67 12.57
N ILE A 164 27.08 -13.83 13.82
CA ILE A 164 26.43 -13.25 14.99
C ILE A 164 26.35 -11.72 14.88
N LEU A 165 27.44 -11.05 14.49
CA LEU A 165 27.44 -9.59 14.30
C LEU A 165 26.48 -9.16 13.19
N LEU A 166 26.42 -9.91 12.08
CA LEU A 166 25.48 -9.67 11.00
C LEU A 166 24.02 -9.83 11.49
N TYR A 167 23.71 -10.89 12.23
CA TYR A 167 22.39 -11.13 12.81
C TYR A 167 21.99 -10.02 13.79
N GLN A 168 22.91 -9.57 14.65
CA GLN A 168 22.66 -8.43 15.55
C GLN A 168 22.31 -7.15 14.77
N ARG A 169 23.01 -6.91 13.64
CA ARG A 169 22.69 -5.78 12.76
C ARG A 169 21.32 -5.93 12.11
N LEU A 170 20.98 -7.13 11.62
CA LEU A 170 19.68 -7.41 11.02
C LEU A 170 18.55 -7.20 12.04
N ILE A 171 18.69 -7.72 13.26
CA ILE A 171 17.72 -7.52 14.35
C ILE A 171 17.52 -6.03 14.64
N LYS A 172 18.60 -5.24 14.72
CA LYS A 172 18.51 -3.78 14.92
C LYS A 172 17.77 -3.09 13.77
N VAL A 173 18.00 -3.50 12.52
CA VAL A 173 17.29 -2.95 11.36
C VAL A 173 15.81 -3.33 11.42
N MET A 174 15.49 -4.59 11.70
CA MET A 174 14.11 -5.06 11.83
C MET A 174 13.37 -4.35 12.98
N ALA A 175 14.01 -4.18 14.14
CA ALA A 175 13.44 -3.43 15.25
C ALA A 175 13.11 -1.97 14.87
N LYS A 176 14.00 -1.30 14.13
CA LYS A 176 13.74 0.07 13.63
C LYS A 176 12.58 0.10 12.61
N LEU A 177 12.51 -0.88 11.73
CA LEU A 177 11.42 -0.99 10.75
C LEU A 177 10.08 -1.25 11.44
N THR A 178 10.01 -2.20 12.37
CA THR A 178 8.79 -2.50 13.14
C THR A 178 8.34 -1.28 13.96
N HIS A 179 9.25 -0.60 14.64
CA HIS A 179 8.92 0.60 15.41
C HIS A 179 8.41 1.74 14.51
N GLY A 180 9.02 1.94 13.33
CA GLY A 180 8.53 2.92 12.35
C GLY A 180 7.11 2.61 11.87
N VAL A 181 6.80 1.34 11.61
CA VAL A 181 5.45 0.89 11.21
C VAL A 181 4.44 1.11 12.33
N GLU A 182 4.79 0.81 13.58
CA GLU A 182 3.91 1.00 14.74
C GLU A 182 3.56 2.50 14.94
N ILE A 183 4.55 3.39 14.78
CA ILE A 183 4.32 4.85 14.82
C ILE A 183 3.40 5.30 13.68
N GLU A 184 3.62 4.81 12.46
CA GLU A 184 2.79 5.15 11.29
C GLU A 184 1.34 4.70 11.48
N ILE A 185 1.13 3.49 12.02
CA ILE A 185 -0.20 2.94 12.34
C ILE A 185 -0.88 3.79 13.42
N GLN A 186 -0.16 4.11 14.50
CA GLN A 186 -0.71 4.92 15.59
C GLN A 186 -1.17 6.30 15.08
N LYS A 187 -0.34 6.95 14.26
CA LYS A 187 -0.67 8.23 13.63
C LYS A 187 -1.87 8.12 12.70
N HIS A 188 -1.97 7.02 11.94
CA HIS A 188 -3.12 6.76 11.09
C HIS A 188 -4.40 6.56 11.90
N MET A 189 -4.32 5.85 13.03
CA MET A 189 -5.44 5.62 13.95
C MET A 189 -5.94 6.92 14.57
N GLU A 190 -5.04 7.77 15.08
CA GLU A 190 -5.36 9.09 15.62
C GLU A 190 -6.03 9.99 14.56
N ASN A 191 -5.52 9.97 13.33
CA ASN A 191 -6.13 10.72 12.23
C ASN A 191 -7.52 10.18 11.85
N LEU A 192 -7.71 8.86 11.92
CA LEU A 192 -9.01 8.24 11.70
C LEU A 192 -9.99 8.66 12.80
N GLU A 193 -9.58 8.62 14.06
CA GLU A 193 -10.39 9.02 15.22
C GLU A 193 -10.81 10.50 15.13
N LEU A 194 -9.89 11.40 14.79
CA LEU A 194 -10.19 12.81 14.57
C LEU A 194 -11.22 13.02 13.44
N ARG A 195 -11.15 12.22 12.37
CA ARG A 195 -12.15 12.26 11.28
C ARG A 195 -13.49 11.69 11.71
N VAL A 196 -13.52 10.61 12.48
CA VAL A 196 -14.75 10.02 13.02
C VAL A 196 -15.43 11.01 13.96
N GLN A 197 -14.71 11.63 14.90
CA GLN A 197 -15.26 12.65 15.80
C GLN A 197 -15.83 13.84 15.03
N ARG A 198 -15.11 14.35 14.02
CA ARG A 198 -15.60 15.45 13.18
C ARG A 198 -16.87 15.08 12.41
N THR A 199 -16.97 13.84 11.93
CA THR A 199 -18.16 13.37 11.20
C THR A 199 -19.34 13.15 12.14
N GLY A 200 -19.10 12.64 13.36
CA GLY A 200 -20.12 12.52 14.41
C GLY A 200 -20.72 13.87 14.81
N ALA A 201 -19.88 14.89 14.99
CA ALA A 201 -20.34 16.24 15.34
C ALA A 201 -21.21 16.89 14.26
N ILE A 202 -20.93 16.64 12.98
CA ILE A 202 -21.75 17.15 11.85
C ILE A 202 -23.12 16.45 11.79
N ILE A 203 -23.17 15.16 12.16
CA ILE A 203 -24.43 14.41 12.17
C ILE A 203 -25.34 14.88 13.31
N GLU A 204 -24.79 15.17 14.50
CA GLU A 204 -25.54 15.75 15.62
C GLU A 204 -26.07 17.16 15.30
N GLU A 205 -25.36 17.95 14.49
CA GLU A 205 -25.80 19.28 14.07
C GLU A 205 -26.96 19.24 13.05
N LEU A 206 -27.10 18.16 12.28
CA LEU A 206 -28.14 18.01 11.24
C LEU A 206 -29.49 17.49 11.75
N GLU A 207 -29.52 16.86 12.92
CA GLU A 207 -30.74 16.32 13.54
C GLU A 207 -31.90 17.34 13.64
N PRO A 208 -31.70 18.58 14.18
CA PRO A 208 -32.79 19.55 14.32
C PRO A 208 -33.33 20.06 12.97
N ASP A 209 -32.51 20.10 11.93
CA ASP A 209 -32.94 20.55 10.61
C ASP A 209 -33.81 19.49 9.90
N ILE A 210 -33.53 18.20 10.12
CA ILE A 210 -34.36 17.09 9.62
C ILE A 210 -35.74 17.08 10.28
N ASP A 211 -35.79 17.27 11.60
CA ASP A 211 -37.06 17.34 12.33
C ASP A 211 -37.89 18.55 11.90
N ARG A 212 -37.26 19.70 11.70
CA ARG A 212 -37.92 20.91 11.17
C ARG A 212 -38.50 20.68 9.77
N LEU A 213 -37.79 19.94 8.91
CA LEU A 213 -38.29 19.61 7.57
C LEU A 213 -39.50 18.66 7.64
N ARG A 214 -39.44 17.66 8.52
CA ARG A 214 -40.54 16.70 8.74
C ARG A 214 -41.80 17.40 9.23
N GLU A 215 -41.66 18.35 10.16
CA GLU A 215 -42.80 19.12 10.69
C GLU A 215 -43.41 20.05 9.63
N LYS A 216 -42.58 20.66 8.78
CA LYS A 216 -43.06 21.47 7.64
C LYS A 216 -43.80 20.63 6.62
N LEU A 217 -43.31 19.44 6.30
CA LEU A 217 -43.96 18.49 5.38
C LEU A 217 -45.32 18.02 5.93
N ALA A 218 -45.40 17.69 7.22
CA ALA A 218 -46.66 17.30 7.86
C ALA A 218 -47.71 18.43 7.81
N ARG A 219 -47.28 19.69 7.96
CA ARG A 219 -48.19 20.84 7.80
C ARG A 219 -48.72 20.96 6.37
N VAL A 220 -47.86 20.85 5.36
CA VAL A 220 -48.27 20.95 3.95
C VAL A 220 -49.27 19.85 3.58
N ASP A 221 -49.04 18.62 4.02
CA ASP A 221 -49.95 17.49 3.78
C ASP A 221 -51.36 17.72 4.36
N SER A 222 -51.42 18.29 5.57
CA SER A 222 -52.70 18.61 6.22
C SER A 222 -53.50 19.70 5.50
N TYR A 223 -52.82 20.73 4.96
CA TYR A 223 -53.47 21.80 4.20
C TYR A 223 -54.06 21.29 2.88
N ILE A 224 -53.31 20.46 2.16
CA ILE A 224 -53.74 19.88 0.88
C ILE A 224 -54.96 18.98 1.09
N SER A 225 -54.93 18.10 2.09
CA SER A 225 -56.03 17.18 2.37
C SER A 225 -57.32 17.91 2.77
N GLN A 226 -57.21 18.98 3.56
CA GLN A 226 -58.36 19.75 4.02
C GLN A 226 -59.02 20.59 2.92
N ASP A 227 -58.22 21.19 2.02
CA ASP A 227 -58.73 22.01 0.92
C ASP A 227 -59.43 21.16 -0.15
N LEU A 228 -58.86 19.98 -0.44
CA LEU A 228 -59.42 19.03 -1.39
C LEU A 228 -60.79 18.49 -0.92
N ASP A 229 -60.93 18.14 0.35
CA ASP A 229 -62.19 17.63 0.92
C ASP A 229 -63.30 18.69 0.89
N ASN A 230 -62.96 19.93 1.27
CA ASN A 230 -63.90 21.06 1.24
C ASN A 230 -64.35 21.40 -0.20
N THR A 231 -63.45 21.30 -1.18
CA THR A 231 -63.74 21.59 -2.58
C THR A 231 -64.63 20.51 -3.21
N LEU A 232 -64.35 19.24 -2.92
CA LEU A 232 -65.16 18.11 -3.39
C LEU A 232 -66.58 18.17 -2.84
N LYS A 233 -66.74 18.51 -1.56
CA LYS A 233 -68.04 18.64 -0.92
C LYS A 233 -68.90 19.75 -1.56
N LYS A 234 -68.32 20.95 -1.77
CA LYS A 234 -69.01 22.08 -2.43
C LYS A 234 -69.40 21.78 -3.88
N SER A 235 -68.55 21.04 -4.60
CA SER A 235 -68.84 20.61 -5.98
C SER A 235 -70.03 19.64 -6.02
N SER A 236 -70.07 18.66 -5.11
CA SER A 236 -71.18 17.70 -5.02
C SER A 236 -72.52 18.38 -4.71
N GLU A 237 -72.54 19.33 -3.78
CA GLU A 237 -73.74 20.10 -3.42
C GLU A 237 -74.25 20.93 -4.61
N SER A 238 -73.35 21.56 -5.38
CA SER A 238 -73.71 22.38 -6.55
C SER A 238 -74.23 21.56 -7.73
N ILE A 239 -73.71 20.35 -7.95
CA ILE A 239 -74.19 19.43 -9.01
C ILE A 239 -75.59 18.94 -8.68
N SER A 240 -75.85 18.61 -7.42
CA SER A 240 -77.18 18.16 -6.97
C SER A 240 -78.25 19.23 -7.19
N SER A 241 -77.96 20.49 -6.83
CA SER A 241 -78.94 21.57 -7.02
C SER A 241 -79.21 21.85 -8.50
N GLY A 242 -78.19 21.80 -9.35
CA GLY A 242 -78.35 21.99 -10.80
C GLY A 242 -79.18 20.90 -11.47
N LEU A 243 -79.12 19.65 -10.97
CA LEU A 243 -79.96 18.55 -11.45
C LEU A 243 -81.44 18.73 -11.10
N ASP A 244 -81.74 19.25 -9.91
CA ASP A 244 -83.12 19.55 -9.48
C ASP A 244 -83.73 20.69 -10.32
N ASP A 245 -82.95 21.73 -10.62
CA ASP A 245 -83.39 22.84 -11.47
C ASP A 245 -83.73 22.38 -12.89
N ALA A 246 -82.92 21.47 -13.46
CA ALA A 246 -83.17 20.89 -14.78
C ALA A 246 -84.42 19.99 -14.81
N ALA A 247 -84.69 19.25 -13.73
CA ALA A 247 -85.88 18.43 -13.60
C ALA A 247 -87.16 19.30 -13.56
N ASN A 248 -87.13 20.41 -12.82
CA ASN A 248 -88.22 21.38 -12.79
C ASN A 248 -88.48 22.02 -14.16
N LEU A 249 -87.42 22.39 -14.88
CA LEU A 249 -87.52 22.93 -16.24
C LEU A 249 -88.18 21.94 -17.21
N ARG A 250 -87.84 20.66 -17.11
CA ARG A 250 -88.47 19.59 -17.91
C ARG A 250 -89.98 19.50 -17.67
N GLN A 251 -90.41 19.64 -16.41
CA GLN A 251 -91.83 19.62 -16.03
C GLN A 251 -92.59 20.78 -16.69
N ILE A 252 -92.01 21.99 -16.68
CA ILE A 252 -92.61 23.19 -17.25
C ILE A 252 -92.78 23.05 -18.77
N ILE A 253 -91.76 22.54 -19.47
CA ILE A 253 -91.80 22.32 -20.92
C ILE A 253 -92.89 21.32 -21.30
N ALA A 254 -93.07 20.24 -20.52
CA ALA A 254 -94.11 19.25 -20.76
C ALA A 254 -95.53 19.84 -20.66
N VAL A 255 -95.78 20.68 -19.66
CA VAL A 255 -97.07 21.38 -19.47
C VAL A 255 -97.36 22.33 -20.64
N MET A 256 -96.34 23.03 -21.12
CA MET A 256 -96.47 23.96 -22.24
C MET A 256 -96.79 23.22 -23.56
N MET A 257 -96.13 22.10 -23.84
CA MET A 257 -96.43 21.27 -25.02
C MET A 257 -97.86 20.71 -25.00
N GLN A 258 -98.34 20.26 -23.85
CA GLN A 258 -99.71 19.76 -23.70
C GLN A 258 -100.75 20.83 -24.04
N THR A 259 -100.50 22.07 -23.61
CA THR A 259 -101.39 23.22 -23.83
C THR A 259 -101.46 23.62 -25.30
N VAL A 260 -100.35 23.53 -26.04
CA VAL A 260 -100.31 23.82 -27.48
C VAL A 260 -101.08 22.77 -28.29
N LEU A 261 -100.96 21.49 -27.93
CA LEU A 261 -101.65 20.40 -28.62
C LEU A 261 -103.18 20.48 -28.47
N ASP A 262 -103.68 20.84 -27.29
CA ASP A 262 -105.12 21.01 -27.05
C ASP A 262 -105.71 22.21 -27.83
N GLY A 263 -104.91 23.25 -28.12
CA GLY A 263 -105.35 24.47 -28.81
C GLY A 263 -105.51 24.34 -30.34
N THR A 264 -104.90 23.33 -30.96
CA THR A 264 -104.79 23.22 -32.44
C THR A 264 -106.02 22.66 -33.17
N SER A 265 -107.11 22.32 -32.48
CA SER A 265 -108.32 21.77 -33.13
C SER A 265 -109.22 22.82 -33.80
N HIS A 266 -108.95 24.11 -33.64
CA HIS A 266 -109.93 25.16 -33.92
C HIS A 266 -109.49 26.28 -34.91
N VAL A 267 -108.48 26.09 -35.76
CA VAL A 267 -108.11 27.10 -36.78
C VAL A 267 -107.43 26.47 -38.02
N SER A 268 -108.14 26.32 -39.15
CA SER A 268 -107.59 26.54 -40.52
C SER A 268 -108.60 26.32 -41.67
N PHE A 269 -109.60 27.20 -41.80
CA PHE A 269 -110.37 27.41 -43.05
C PHE A 269 -109.92 28.71 -43.79
N ALA A 270 -108.87 29.40 -43.32
CA ALA A 270 -108.57 30.77 -43.75
C ALA A 270 -107.18 31.02 -44.37
N GLN A 271 -106.39 29.99 -44.70
CA GLN A 271 -104.96 30.15 -45.03
C GLN A 271 -104.60 29.92 -46.52
N GLU A 272 -105.53 30.14 -47.46
CA GLU A 272 -105.25 29.84 -48.88
C GLU A 272 -105.20 31.07 -49.80
N ARG A 273 -105.23 32.31 -49.30
CA ARG A 273 -105.36 33.49 -50.19
C ARG A 273 -104.30 34.59 -50.10
N SER A 274 -103.17 34.34 -49.49
CA SER A 274 -102.06 35.30 -49.42
C SER A 274 -100.76 34.51 -49.29
N MET A 275 -99.74 34.62 -50.13
CA MET A 275 -99.34 35.72 -50.97
C MET A 275 -98.29 35.18 -51.94
N GLU A 276 -98.63 35.22 -53.23
CA GLU A 276 -97.78 34.95 -54.40
C GLU A 276 -97.01 36.21 -54.87
N VAL A 277 -96.82 37.24 -54.04
CA VAL A 277 -96.57 38.61 -54.54
C VAL A 277 -95.20 39.22 -54.19
N PHE A 278 -94.15 38.47 -53.86
CA PHE A 278 -92.86 39.13 -53.55
C PHE A 278 -91.61 38.46 -54.13
N HIS A 279 -91.67 38.12 -55.42
CA HIS A 279 -90.48 37.90 -56.26
C HIS A 279 -90.10 39.19 -57.01
N LYS A 280 -88.94 39.79 -56.70
CA LYS A 280 -87.92 40.37 -57.63
C LYS A 280 -87.22 41.62 -57.06
N GLY A 281 -85.88 41.55 -56.98
CA GLY A 281 -85.01 42.69 -56.68
C GLY A 281 -83.51 42.34 -56.74
N SER A 282 -83.08 41.61 -57.77
CA SER A 282 -81.70 41.39 -58.17
C SER A 282 -81.05 42.70 -58.64
N ASN A 283 -79.80 43.02 -58.25
CA ASN A 283 -78.76 43.73 -59.05
C ASN A 283 -77.68 44.48 -58.24
N ASP A 284 -77.65 44.41 -56.90
CA ASP A 284 -76.73 45.27 -56.13
C ASP A 284 -75.34 44.67 -55.87
N LEU A 285 -75.15 43.36 -56.09
CA LEU A 285 -73.95 42.62 -55.64
C LEU A 285 -72.63 43.05 -56.34
N ASP A 286 -72.69 43.41 -57.62
CA ASP A 286 -71.49 43.76 -58.40
C ASP A 286 -70.94 45.16 -58.06
N LYS A 287 -71.78 46.05 -57.53
CA LYS A 287 -71.35 47.40 -57.11
C LYS A 287 -70.62 47.37 -55.77
N TRP A 288 -71.00 46.46 -54.87
CA TRP A 288 -70.34 46.30 -53.58
C TRP A 288 -68.92 45.75 -53.69
N ALA A 289 -68.65 44.85 -54.66
CA ALA A 289 -67.33 44.27 -54.86
C ALA A 289 -66.25 45.31 -55.23
N ALA A 290 -66.59 46.29 -56.06
CA ALA A 290 -65.65 47.35 -56.47
C ALA A 290 -65.32 48.31 -55.31
N VAL A 291 -66.29 48.61 -54.45
CA VAL A 291 -66.09 49.49 -53.28
C VAL A 291 -65.20 48.82 -52.24
N VAL A 292 -65.39 47.51 -52.00
CA VAL A 292 -64.58 46.74 -51.04
C VAL A 292 -63.11 46.63 -51.48
N ALA A 293 -62.84 46.42 -52.77
CA ALA A 293 -61.48 46.35 -53.30
C ALA A 293 -60.73 47.70 -53.17
N THR A 294 -61.44 48.82 -53.30
CA THR A 294 -60.83 50.16 -53.17
C THR A 294 -60.58 50.52 -51.70
N ALA A 295 -61.47 50.08 -50.80
CA ALA A 295 -61.31 50.28 -49.35
C ALA A 295 -60.14 49.45 -48.79
N SER A 296 -59.94 48.22 -49.25
CA SER A 296 -58.84 47.36 -48.78
C SER A 296 -57.46 47.90 -49.20
N ALA A 297 -57.32 48.39 -50.43
CA ALA A 297 -56.08 49.02 -50.89
C ALA A 297 -55.73 50.29 -50.08
N SER A 298 -56.76 51.09 -49.75
CA SER A 298 -56.59 52.30 -48.92
C SER A 298 -56.20 51.95 -47.47
N ALA A 299 -56.78 50.89 -46.90
CA ALA A 299 -56.44 50.41 -45.56
C ALA A 299 -55.01 49.84 -45.47
N MET A 300 -54.55 49.14 -46.50
CA MET A 300 -53.17 48.63 -46.56
C MET A 300 -52.13 49.76 -46.65
N SER A 301 -52.45 50.85 -47.36
CA SER A 301 -51.58 52.04 -47.41
C SER A 301 -51.57 52.83 -46.09
N LEU A 302 -52.68 52.86 -45.34
CA LEU A 302 -52.71 53.50 -44.02
C LEU A 302 -51.95 52.69 -42.97
N ASN A 303 -52.03 51.35 -43.05
CA ASN A 303 -51.34 50.46 -42.11
C ASN A 303 -49.80 50.52 -42.24
N SER A 304 -49.26 50.75 -43.45
CA SER A 304 -47.81 50.94 -43.62
C SER A 304 -47.29 52.27 -43.06
N GLN A 305 -48.16 53.29 -42.98
CA GLN A 305 -47.86 54.60 -42.36
C GLN A 305 -47.93 54.52 -40.83
N ILE A 306 -48.89 53.78 -40.26
CA ILE A 306 -49.07 53.62 -38.80
C ILE A 306 -47.97 52.74 -38.16
N VAL A 307 -47.43 51.75 -38.90
CA VAL A 307 -46.28 50.93 -38.44
C VAL A 307 -44.97 51.75 -38.36
N SER A 308 -44.90 52.90 -39.05
CA SER A 308 -43.75 53.82 -38.94
C SER A 308 -43.88 54.85 -37.80
N GLU A 309 -45.11 55.15 -37.33
CA GLU A 309 -45.36 56.07 -36.20
C GLU A 309 -45.46 55.37 -34.83
N SER A 310 -45.69 54.04 -34.76
CA SER A 310 -45.76 53.32 -33.48
C SER A 310 -44.41 53.06 -32.80
N LYS A 311 -43.28 53.33 -33.47
CA LYS A 311 -41.95 53.43 -32.84
C LYS A 311 -41.69 54.76 -32.12
N PHE A 312 -42.67 55.67 -32.07
CA PHE A 312 -42.53 57.00 -31.47
C PHE A 312 -43.40 57.24 -30.22
N ASN A 313 -44.24 56.28 -29.79
CA ASN A 313 -45.12 56.43 -28.61
C ASN A 313 -44.76 55.50 -27.43
N GLU A 314 -43.46 55.20 -27.25
CA GLU A 314 -42.88 54.63 -26.02
C GLU A 314 -42.48 55.74 -25.01
N PHE A 315 -43.07 56.94 -25.09
CA PHE A 315 -42.79 58.09 -24.21
C PHE A 315 -44.00 59.04 -24.06
N LYS A 316 -45.09 58.63 -23.39
CA LYS A 316 -46.03 59.54 -22.67
C LYS A 316 -47.20 58.79 -21.99
N TYR A 317 -46.95 58.27 -20.80
CA TYR A 317 -47.89 58.27 -19.65
C TYR A 317 -47.04 58.07 -18.38
N ILE A 318 -46.31 59.13 -18.03
CA ILE A 318 -46.56 59.87 -16.79
C ILE A 318 -47.31 61.13 -17.24
#